data_AF-J9FSE2-F1
#
_entry.id   AF-J9FSE2-F1
#
_cell.length_a   1.000
_cell.length_b   1.000
_cell.length_c   1.000
_cell.angle_alpha   90.00
_cell.angle_beta   90.00
_cell.angle_gamma   90.00
#
_symmetry.space_group_name_H-M   'P 1'
#
loop_
_entity.id
_entity.type
_entity.pdbx_description
1 polymer ?
#
loop_
_entity_poly.entity_id
_entity_poly.type
_entity_poly.pdbx_seq_one_letter_code
_entity_poly.pdbx_strand_id
1 'polypeptide(L)'
;LGTITLIGERHIAQYDVIYTQYPSMAASIFEVAYHDTQSYINPEVSMPKAEMVRYAWAVYGSKRKYNQVVSNANGMKAIVNNIYTIGDYFFIDYSLQNKTKIPYDIEELRVKLA
;
A
#
# COMPACT_ATOMS: atom_id res chain seq x y z
N LEU A 1 -19.88 -17.68 24.64
CA LEU A 1 -19.02 -16.50 24.48
C LEU A 1 -18.26 -16.69 23.18
N GLY A 2 -18.34 -15.73 22.26
CA GLY A 2 -17.49 -15.72 21.07
C GLY A 2 -16.36 -14.73 21.28
N THR A 3 -15.20 -14.96 20.68
CA THR A 3 -14.09 -14.00 20.74
C THR A 3 -13.70 -13.63 19.32
N ILE A 4 -13.54 -12.33 19.06
CA ILE A 4 -13.03 -11.80 17.79
C ILE A 4 -11.62 -11.30 18.02
N THR A 5 -10.70 -11.72 17.14
CA THR A 5 -9.34 -11.20 17.10
C THR A 5 -9.15 -10.43 15.81
N LEU A 6 -8.75 -9.17 15.93
CA LEU A 6 -8.44 -8.27 14.83
C LEU A 6 -6.93 -8.15 14.73
N ILE A 7 -6.38 -8.58 13.61
CA ILE A 7 -4.93 -8.56 13.36
C ILE A 7 -4.64 -7.53 12.27
N GLY A 8 -3.91 -6.48 12.62
CA GLY A 8 -3.32 -5.52 11.69
C GLY A 8 -1.84 -5.83 11.41
N GLU A 9 -1.20 -4.97 10.61
CA GLU A 9 0.22 -5.15 10.28
C GLU A 9 1.14 -5.01 11.51
N ARG A 10 0.79 -4.07 12.41
CA ARG A 10 1.60 -3.70 13.58
C ARG A 10 0.85 -3.70 14.93
N HIS A 11 -0.42 -4.08 14.91
CA HIS A 11 -1.29 -4.05 16.08
C HIS A 11 -2.26 -5.23 16.08
N ILE A 12 -2.67 -5.65 17.27
CA ILE A 12 -3.69 -6.67 17.49
C ILE A 12 -4.70 -6.17 18.52
N ALA A 13 -5.97 -6.53 18.35
CA ALA A 13 -7.00 -6.30 19.34
C ALA A 13 -7.88 -7.55 19.48
N GLN A 14 -8.35 -7.82 20.69
CA GLN A 14 -9.19 -8.97 20.97
C GLN A 14 -10.39 -8.54 21.81
N TYR A 15 -11.58 -8.96 21.40
CA TYR A 15 -12.83 -8.59 22.04
C TYR A 15 -13.70 -9.82 22.26
N ASP A 16 -14.34 -9.88 23.42
CA ASP A 16 -15.41 -10.83 23.68
C ASP A 16 -16.73 -10.31 23.12
N VAL A 17 -17.43 -11.19 22.42
CA VAL A 17 -18.71 -10.92 21.78
C VAL A 17 -19.83 -11.47 22.65
N ILE A 18 -20.75 -10.58 23.00
CA ILE A 18 -21.98 -10.90 23.70
C ILE A 18 -23.11 -11.02 22.67
N TYR A 19 -23.72 -12.19 22.58
CA TYR A 19 -24.85 -12.44 21.67
C TYR A 19 -26.14 -11.85 22.24
N THR A 20 -26.87 -11.11 21.40
CA THR A 20 -28.15 -10.47 21.76
C THR A 20 -29.30 -11.10 20.97
N GLN A 21 -30.50 -11.14 21.57
CA GLN A 21 -31.68 -11.77 20.94
C GLN A 21 -32.32 -10.92 19.84
N TYR A 22 -32.09 -9.60 19.86
CA TYR A 22 -32.68 -8.65 18.91
C TYR A 22 -31.58 -7.83 18.22
N PRO A 23 -31.67 -7.62 16.89
CA PRO A 23 -30.69 -6.81 16.15
C PRO A 23 -30.59 -5.37 16.64
N SER A 24 -31.66 -4.79 17.17
CA SER A 24 -31.67 -3.43 17.73
C SER A 24 -30.76 -3.25 18.95
N MET A 25 -30.33 -4.34 19.58
CA MET A 25 -29.38 -4.33 20.71
C MET A 25 -27.94 -4.60 20.27
N ALA A 26 -27.71 -4.92 19.00
CA ALA A 26 -26.38 -5.12 18.46
C ALA A 26 -25.75 -3.77 18.06
N ALA A 27 -24.44 -3.63 18.27
CA ALA A 27 -23.71 -2.51 17.72
C ALA A 27 -23.62 -2.66 16.19
N SER A 28 -24.10 -1.66 15.45
CA SER A 28 -23.99 -1.66 13.98
C SER A 28 -22.56 -1.42 13.50
N ILE A 29 -21.80 -0.63 14.27
CA ILE A 29 -20.40 -0.28 14.02
C ILE A 29 -19.70 -0.23 15.38
N PHE A 30 -18.51 -0.82 15.46
CA PHE A 30 -17.62 -0.68 16.61
C PHE A 30 -16.27 -0.18 16.11
N GLU A 31 -15.84 0.98 16.60
CA GLU A 31 -14.55 1.57 16.28
C GLU A 31 -13.50 1.06 17.27
N VAL A 32 -12.41 0.50 16.75
CA VAL A 32 -11.29 0.02 17.56
C VAL A 32 -10.38 1.20 17.87
N ALA A 33 -10.41 1.66 19.12
CA ALA A 33 -9.51 2.72 19.56
C ALA A 33 -8.06 2.23 19.57
N TYR A 34 -7.13 3.07 19.11
CA TYR A 34 -5.72 2.67 19.02
C TYR A 34 -5.12 2.27 20.38
N HIS A 35 -5.56 2.90 21.47
CA HIS A 35 -5.10 2.58 22.83
C HIS A 35 -5.63 1.24 23.36
N ASP A 36 -6.69 0.68 22.74
CA ASP A 36 -7.19 -0.67 23.04
C ASP A 36 -6.40 -1.76 22.31
N THR A 37 -5.53 -1.36 21.37
CA THR A 37 -4.69 -2.29 20.64
C THR A 37 -3.38 -2.57 21.38
N GLN A 38 -2.83 -3.76 21.15
CA GLN A 38 -1.49 -4.12 21.57
C GLN A 38 -0.56 -4.14 20.37
N SER A 39 0.73 -3.85 20.62
CA SER A 39 1.75 -3.98 19.58
C SER A 39 1.84 -5.45 19.13
N TYR A 40 1.89 -5.64 17.83
CA TYR A 40 2.00 -6.94 17.20
C TYR A 40 2.91 -6.81 15.97
N ILE A 41 3.61 -7.86 15.58
CA ILE A 41 4.36 -7.86 14.31
C ILE A 41 3.79 -8.99 13.49
N ASN A 42 3.03 -8.66 12.45
CA ASN A 42 2.55 -9.67 11.52
C ASN A 42 3.73 -10.25 10.73
N PRO A 43 4.07 -11.55 10.87
CA PRO A 43 5.18 -12.16 10.17
C PRO A 43 4.98 -12.21 8.65
N GLU A 44 3.73 -12.14 8.17
CA GLU A 44 3.40 -12.09 6.74
C GLU A 44 3.62 -10.69 6.15
N VAL A 45 3.88 -9.67 6.99
CA VAL A 45 4.06 -8.28 6.57
C VAL A 45 5.46 -7.79 6.97
N SER A 46 6.42 -8.01 6.06
CA SER A 46 7.80 -7.57 6.24
C SER A 46 7.91 -6.04 6.31
N MET A 47 7.21 -5.31 5.42
CA MET A 47 7.14 -3.83 5.45
C MET A 47 5.70 -3.32 5.62
N PRO A 48 5.39 -2.53 6.67
CA PRO A 48 4.06 -1.94 6.84
C PRO A 48 3.73 -0.98 5.73
N LYS A 49 2.45 -0.87 5.37
CA LYS A 49 1.97 0.11 4.39
C LYS A 49 2.39 1.54 4.75
N ALA A 50 2.34 1.92 6.02
CA ALA A 50 2.77 3.25 6.47
C ALA A 50 4.25 3.50 6.15
N GLU A 51 5.10 2.49 6.30
CA GLU A 51 6.52 2.57 5.98
C GLU A 51 6.75 2.56 4.46
N MET A 52 6.03 1.71 3.72
CA MET A 52 6.06 1.70 2.24
C MET A 52 5.71 3.08 1.67
N VAL A 53 4.67 3.73 2.19
CA VAL A 53 4.28 5.09 1.77
C VAL A 53 5.39 6.10 2.05
N ARG A 54 6.04 6.02 3.22
CA ARG A 54 7.18 6.89 3.55
C ARG A 54 8.34 6.71 2.58
N TYR A 55 8.70 5.48 2.25
CA TYR A 55 9.76 5.22 1.27
C TYR A 55 9.37 5.65 -0.14
N ALA A 56 8.13 5.42 -0.58
CA ALA A 56 7.64 5.89 -1.86
C ALA A 56 7.78 7.42 -2.00
N TRP A 57 7.42 8.17 -0.96
CA TRP A 57 7.61 9.63 -0.92
C TRP A 57 9.08 10.04 -0.94
N ALA A 58 9.94 9.35 -0.19
CA ALA A 58 11.37 9.62 -0.18
C ALA A 58 12.02 9.37 -1.55
N VAL A 59 11.61 8.30 -2.23
CA VAL A 59 12.07 7.97 -3.59
C VAL A 59 11.60 9.01 -4.60
N TYR A 60 10.32 9.39 -4.56
CA TYR A 60 9.75 10.42 -5.41
C TYR A 60 10.43 11.79 -5.23
N GLY A 61 10.74 12.16 -3.99
CA GLY A 61 11.43 13.42 -3.66
C GLY A 61 12.94 13.38 -3.90
N SER A 62 13.51 12.22 -4.24
CA SER A 62 14.95 12.07 -4.43
C SER A 62 15.41 12.67 -5.77
N LYS A 63 16.64 13.17 -5.80
CA LYS A 63 17.26 13.60 -7.07
C LYS A 63 17.32 12.41 -8.01
N ARG A 64 16.98 12.64 -9.28
CA ARG A 64 17.07 11.64 -10.34
C ARG A 64 18.50 11.12 -10.46
N LYS A 65 18.71 9.83 -10.17
CA LYS A 65 20.04 9.20 -10.19
C LYS A 65 20.33 8.45 -11.49
N TYR A 66 19.34 7.80 -12.07
CA TYR A 66 19.54 6.98 -13.26
C TYR A 66 19.32 7.79 -14.53
N ASN A 67 20.19 7.57 -15.53
CA ASN A 67 19.98 8.02 -16.90
C ASN A 67 18.62 7.49 -17.35
N GLN A 68 17.64 8.38 -17.36
CA GLN A 68 16.23 8.11 -17.57
C GLN A 68 16.05 7.03 -18.65
N VAL A 69 15.56 5.85 -18.27
CA VAL A 69 15.08 4.90 -19.28
C VAL A 69 13.80 5.53 -19.81
N VAL A 70 13.91 6.14 -20.99
CA VAL A 70 12.81 6.81 -21.68
C VAL A 70 12.37 5.94 -22.84
N SER A 71 11.08 5.65 -22.89
CA SER A 71 10.43 5.11 -24.08
C SER A 71 9.43 6.12 -24.62
N ASN A 72 9.39 6.29 -25.93
CA ASN A 72 8.41 7.11 -26.62
C ASN A 72 7.79 6.29 -27.74
N ALA A 73 6.47 6.11 -27.71
CA ALA A 73 5.74 5.41 -28.76
C ALA A 73 4.33 5.99 -28.85
N ASN A 74 3.81 6.16 -30.07
CA ASN A 74 2.40 6.52 -30.33
C ASN A 74 1.91 7.76 -29.55
N GLY A 75 2.77 8.77 -29.34
CA GLY A 75 2.44 9.98 -28.58
C GLY A 75 2.41 9.80 -27.05
N MET A 76 2.79 8.63 -26.55
CA MET A 76 3.01 8.33 -25.13
C MET A 76 4.50 8.35 -24.82
N LYS A 77 4.87 9.01 -23.72
CA LYS A 77 6.23 9.00 -23.17
C LYS A 77 6.21 8.37 -21.78
N ALA A 78 7.01 7.33 -21.61
CA ALA A 78 7.22 6.60 -20.38
C ALA A 78 8.64 6.87 -19.88
N ILE A 79 8.79 7.15 -18.59
CA ILE A 79 10.08 7.48 -17.97
C ILE A 79 10.18 6.74 -16.64
N VAL A 80 11.23 5.95 -16.47
CA VAL A 80 11.66 5.48 -15.14
C VAL A 80 12.65 6.49 -14.58
N ASN A 81 12.24 7.22 -13.53
CA ASN A 81 13.04 8.28 -12.92
C ASN A 81 14.06 7.71 -11.92
N ASN A 82 13.61 6.82 -11.04
CA ASN A 82 14.43 6.19 -10.01
C ASN A 82 13.94 4.77 -9.72
N ILE A 83 14.88 3.88 -9.41
CA ILE A 83 14.60 2.55 -8.86
C ILE A 83 15.43 2.41 -7.58
N TYR A 84 14.77 2.05 -6.49
CA TYR A 84 15.41 1.72 -5.22
C TYR A 84 14.94 0.36 -4.73
N THR A 85 15.81 -0.32 -3.98
CA THR A 85 15.53 -1.58 -3.31
C THR A 85 15.61 -1.38 -1.81
N ILE A 86 14.60 -1.85 -1.08
CA ILE A 86 14.58 -1.82 0.39
C ILE A 86 14.02 -3.16 0.87
N GLY A 87 14.88 -3.99 1.47
CA GLY A 87 14.55 -5.40 1.72
C GLY A 87 14.16 -6.09 0.42
N ASP A 88 13.01 -6.75 0.43
CA ASP A 88 12.48 -7.50 -0.72
C ASP A 88 11.60 -6.65 -1.66
N TYR A 89 11.54 -5.32 -1.45
CA TYR A 89 10.67 -4.43 -2.22
C TYR A 89 11.46 -3.57 -3.21
N PHE A 90 10.89 -3.40 -4.40
CA PHE A 90 11.30 -2.39 -5.38
C PHE A 90 10.39 -1.16 -5.29
N PHE A 91 10.99 0.02 -5.21
CA PHE A 91 10.31 1.30 -5.34
C PHE A 91 10.68 1.93 -6.67
N ILE A 92 9.68 2.09 -7.54
CA ILE A 92 9.86 2.60 -8.91
C ILE A 92 9.13 3.95 -9.02
N ASP A 93 9.89 5.04 -9.15
CA ASP A 93 9.36 6.34 -9.53
C ASP A 93 9.22 6.39 -11.05
N TYR A 94 7.97 6.41 -11.52
CA TYR A 94 7.60 6.28 -12.92
C TYR A 94 6.72 7.44 -13.37
N SER A 95 7.00 8.00 -14.54
CA SER A 95 6.22 9.09 -15.13
C SER A 95 5.69 8.70 -16.51
N LEU A 96 4.39 8.93 -16.71
CA LEU A 96 3.72 8.83 -18.00
C LEU A 96 3.28 10.21 -18.48
N GLN A 97 3.58 10.54 -19.73
CA GLN A 97 3.08 11.74 -20.39
C GLN A 97 2.30 11.34 -21.64
N ASN A 98 1.09 11.86 -21.74
CA ASN A 98 0.19 11.62 -22.86
C ASN A 98 0.07 12.87 -23.73
N LYS A 99 0.57 12.80 -24.96
CA LYS A 99 0.43 13.87 -25.96
C LYS A 99 -0.68 13.62 -26.98
N THR A 100 -1.35 12.48 -26.93
CA THR A 100 -2.42 12.11 -27.88
C THR A 100 -3.73 12.84 -27.59
N LYS A 101 -3.91 13.33 -26.35
CA LYS A 101 -5.17 13.88 -25.81
C LYS A 101 -6.31 12.85 -25.74
N ILE A 102 -6.00 11.56 -25.89
CA ILE A 102 -6.97 10.47 -25.73
C ILE A 102 -6.89 9.99 -24.27
N PRO A 103 -7.99 9.99 -23.50
CA PRO A 103 -7.98 9.48 -22.13
C PRO A 103 -7.62 7.98 -22.10
N TYR A 104 -6.94 7.55 -21.04
CA TYR A 104 -6.56 6.15 -20.82
C TYR A 104 -6.45 5.88 -19.33
N ASP A 105 -6.64 4.61 -18.97
CA ASP A 105 -6.32 4.08 -17.65
C ASP A 105 -5.15 3.10 -17.76
N ILE A 106 -4.40 2.92 -16.67
CA ILE A 106 -3.33 1.92 -16.61
C ILE A 106 -3.98 0.59 -16.21
N GLU A 107 -4.04 -0.35 -17.14
CA GLU A 107 -4.59 -1.68 -16.90
C GLU A 107 -3.62 -2.59 -16.13
N GLU A 108 -2.37 -2.70 -16.60
CA GLU A 108 -1.34 -3.58 -16.02
C GLU A 108 0.04 -2.89 -16.01
N LEU A 109 0.81 -3.13 -14.95
CA LEU A 109 2.26 -2.92 -14.94
C LEU A 109 2.96 -4.28 -14.80
N ARG A 110 3.79 -4.64 -15.78
CA ARG A 110 4.54 -5.91 -15.77
C ARG A 110 6.03 -5.67 -15.53
N VAL A 111 6.57 -6.33 -14.51
CA VAL A 111 8.00 -6.33 -14.19
C VAL A 111 8.55 -7.74 -14.41
N LYS A 112 9.70 -7.84 -15.09
CA LYS A 112 10.42 -9.10 -15.29
C LYS A 112 11.78 -9.00 -14.60
N LEU A 113 12.04 -9.91 -13.68
CA LEU A 113 13.33 -10.08 -13.03
C LEU A 113 14.03 -11.27 -13.71
N ALA A 114 15.33 -11.15 -13.99
CA ALA A 114 16.14 -12.19 -14.60
C ALA A 114 16.79 -13.07 -13.53
#